data_AF-I9QFW8-F1
#
_entry.id   AF-I9QFW8-F1
#
_cell.length_a   1.000
_cell.length_b   1.000
_cell.length_c   1.000
_cell.angle_alpha   90.00
_cell.angle_beta   90.00
_cell.angle_gamma   90.00
#
_symmetry.space_group_name_H-M   'P 1'
#
loop_
_entity.id
_entity.type
_entity.pdbx_description
1 polymer ?
#
loop_
_entity_poly.entity_id
_entity_poly.type
_entity_poly.pdbx_seq_one_letter_code
_entity_poly.pdbx_strand_id
1 'polypeptide(L)' 'MVTENIYYTYVKRKLKSFRNAKTLVNLYPKNKQENVKEFVDINNVNFKNSKEILKLLYQFSIK' A
#
# COMPACT_ATOMS: atom_id res chain seq x y z
N MET A 1 9.01 -13.14 -17.39
CA MET A 1 8.78 -13.09 -15.94
C MET A 1 8.71 -11.63 -15.52
N VAL A 2 7.59 -11.16 -14.96
CA VAL A 2 7.52 -9.81 -14.35
C VAL A 2 7.98 -9.96 -12.92
N THR A 3 9.11 -9.35 -12.56
CA THR A 3 9.58 -9.30 -11.18
C THR A 3 8.70 -8.30 -10.42
N GLU A 4 7.81 -8.78 -9.55
CA GLU A 4 7.03 -7.91 -8.67
C GLU A 4 7.90 -7.48 -7.48
N ASN A 5 7.99 -6.18 -7.23
CA ASN A 5 8.67 -5.67 -6.05
C ASN A 5 7.86 -6.03 -4.79
N ILE A 6 8.55 -6.47 -3.73
CA ILE A 6 7.95 -6.71 -2.42
C ILE A 6 8.30 -5.55 -1.50
N TYR A 7 7.29 -4.94 -0.92
CA TYR A 7 7.39 -3.81 -0.01
C TYR A 7 7.04 -4.23 1.41
N TYR A 8 7.69 -3.62 2.39
CA TYR A 8 7.50 -3.91 3.81
C TYR A 8 7.10 -2.64 4.56
N THR A 9 6.13 -2.76 5.46
CA THR A 9 5.70 -1.67 6.35
C THR A 9 5.27 -2.21 7.71
N TYR A 10 5.29 -1.36 8.73
CA TYR A 10 4.83 -1.71 10.07
C TYR A 10 3.35 -1.37 10.24
N VAL A 11 2.55 -2.37 10.60
CA VAL A 11 1.13 -2.20 10.95
C VAL A 11 0.94 -2.73 12.37
N LYS A 12 0.48 -1.88 13.29
CA LYS A 12 0.29 -2.23 14.71
C LYS A 12 1.52 -2.95 15.31
N ARG A 13 2.73 -2.41 15.06
CA ARG A 13 4.03 -2.95 15.50
C ARG A 13 4.41 -4.32 14.91
N LYS A 14 3.69 -4.83 13.91
CA LYS A 14 4.04 -6.06 13.18
C LYS A 14 4.51 -5.71 11.77
N LEU A 15 5.64 -6.29 11.37
CA LEU A 15 6.13 -6.18 10.00
C LEU A 15 5.18 -6.91 9.06
N LYS A 16 4.71 -6.23 8.02
CA LYS A 16 3.80 -6.77 7.01
C LYS A 16 4.33 -6.45 5.62
N SER A 17 4.14 -7.37 4.70
CA SER A 17 4.56 -7.22 3.30
C SER A 17 3.38 -7.04 2.37
N PHE A 18 3.58 -6.32 1.28
CA PHE A 18 2.63 -6.19 0.17
C PHE A 18 3.40 -6.07 -1.15
N ARG A 19 2.74 -6.44 -2.25
CA ARG A 19 3.33 -6.43 -3.61
C ARG A 19 2.49 -5.69 -4.64
N ASN A 20 1.21 -5.50 -4.34
CA ASN A 20 0.24 -4.85 -5.22
C ASN A 20 -0.89 -4.19 -4.41
N ALA A 21 -1.74 -3.44 -5.12
CA ALA A 21 -2.90 -2.74 -4.57
C ALA A 21 -3.76 -3.61 -3.64
N LYS A 22 -4.12 -4.83 -4.07
CA LYS A 22 -4.94 -5.75 -3.29
C LYS A 22 -4.29 -6.09 -1.94
N THR A 23 -3.01 -6.46 -1.96
CA THR A 23 -2.28 -6.80 -0.73
C THR A 23 -2.03 -5.58 0.17
N LEU A 24 -1.88 -4.38 -0.42
CA LEU A 24 -1.74 -3.11 0.31
C LEU A 24 -3.05 -2.73 1.01
N VAL A 25 -4.18 -2.77 0.31
CA VAL A 25 -5.51 -2.46 0.89
C VAL A 25 -5.81 -3.38 2.07
N ASN A 26 -5.46 -4.66 1.96
CA ASN A 26 -5.64 -5.64 3.04
C ASN A 26 -4.81 -5.35 4.31
N LEU A 27 -3.83 -4.44 4.27
CA LEU A 27 -3.11 -4.00 5.46
C LEU A 27 -3.95 -3.09 6.37
N TYR A 28 -4.99 -2.46 5.81
CA TYR A 28 -5.84 -1.52 6.51
C TYR A 28 -7.10 -2.21 7.08
N PRO A 29 -7.65 -1.73 8.21
CA PRO A 29 -8.90 -2.25 8.75
C PRO A 29 -10.05 -2.04 7.77
N LYS A 30 -11.07 -2.91 7.80
CA LYS A 30 -12.18 -2.94 6.81
C LYS A 30 -12.82 -1.57 6.55
N ASN A 31 -13.01 -0.76 7.59
CA ASN A 31 -13.59 0.58 7.50
C ASN A 31 -12.74 1.63 6.76
N LYS A 32 -11.46 1.33 6.48
CA LYS A 32 -10.54 2.19 5.72
C LYS A 32 -10.14 1.61 4.37
N GLN A 33 -10.55 0.38 4.06
CA GLN A 33 -10.12 -0.31 2.84
C GLN A 33 -10.65 0.38 1.57
N GLU A 34 -11.88 0.86 1.61
CA GLU A 34 -12.52 1.53 0.47
C GLU A 34 -11.80 2.83 0.10
N ASN A 35 -11.50 3.68 1.09
CA ASN A 35 -10.73 4.91 0.88
C ASN A 35 -9.31 4.67 0.31
N VAL A 36 -8.63 3.62 0.79
CA VAL A 36 -7.29 3.27 0.29
C VAL A 36 -7.37 2.74 -1.13
N LYS A 37 -8.41 1.96 -1.45
CA LYS A 37 -8.64 1.44 -2.79
C LYS A 37 -8.92 2.58 -3.77
N GLU A 38 -9.85 3.47 -3.45
CA GLU A 38 -10.14 4.65 -4.28
C GLU A 38 -8.90 5.51 -4.51
N PHE A 39 -8.07 5.73 -3.48
CA PHE A 39 -6.84 6.48 -3.64
C PHE A 39 -5.85 5.81 -4.60
N VAL A 40 -5.63 4.50 -4.46
CA VAL A 40 -4.72 3.75 -5.35
C VAL A 40 -5.21 3.81 -6.79
N ASP A 41 -6.52 3.66 -6.99
CA ASP A 41 -7.16 3.68 -8.32
C ASP A 41 -7.09 5.08 -8.96
N ILE A 42 -7.43 6.15 -8.21
CA ILE A 42 -7.36 7.55 -8.68
C ILE A 42 -5.93 7.95 -9.05
N ASN A 43 -4.95 7.57 -8.21
CA ASN A 43 -3.56 7.97 -8.41
C ASN A 43 -2.80 7.05 -9.38
N ASN A 44 -3.44 5.99 -9.90
CA ASN A 44 -2.85 4.98 -10.78
C ASN A 44 -1.44 4.55 -10.34
N VAL A 45 -1.31 4.22 -9.04
CA VAL A 45 -0.01 4.07 -8.37
C VAL A 45 0.82 2.98 -9.04
N ASN A 46 2.02 3.35 -9.50
CA ASN A 46 2.93 2.40 -10.10
C ASN A 46 3.71 1.64 -9.02
N PHE A 47 3.31 0.39 -8.78
CA PHE A 47 3.98 -0.50 -7.82
C PHE A 47 5.40 -0.93 -8.21
N LYS A 48 5.90 -0.51 -9.39
CA LYS A 48 7.34 -0.64 -9.72
C LYS A 48 8.15 0.55 -9.22
N ASN A 49 7.52 1.69 -8.97
CA ASN A 49 8.16 2.93 -8.52
C ASN A 49 8.11 3.05 -6.99
N SER A 50 9.24 2.79 -6.34
CA SER A 50 9.34 2.86 -4.87
C SER A 50 9.03 4.25 -4.29
N LYS A 51 9.26 5.34 -5.03
CA LYS A 51 8.98 6.71 -4.56
C LYS A 51 7.48 6.98 -4.42
N GLU A 52 6.66 6.47 -5.34
CA GLU A 52 5.21 6.63 -5.27
C GLU A 52 4.61 5.86 -4.11
N ILE A 53 5.12 4.65 -3.86
CA ILE A 53 4.70 3.84 -2.72
C ILE A 53 5.05 4.53 -1.41
N LEU A 54 6.24 5.13 -1.31
CA LEU A 54 6.64 5.87 -0.11
C LEU A 54 5.70 7.05 0.17
N LYS A 55 5.29 7.81 -0.87
CA LYS A 55 4.30 8.89 -0.74
C LYS A 55 2.95 8.37 -0.26
N LEU A 56 2.48 7.25 -0.81
CA LEU A 56 1.22 6.63 -0.37
C LEU A 56 1.29 6.21 1.09
N LEU A 57 2.35 5.49 1.48
CA LEU A 57 2.52 5.03 2.86
C LEU A 57 2.59 6.19 3.85
N TYR A 58 3.16 7.34 3.45
CA TYR A 58 3.17 8.55 4.26
C TYR A 58 1.77 9.18 4.38
N GLN A 59 1.03 9.30 3.27
CA GLN A 59 -0.34 9.84 3.24
C GLN A 59 -1.29 9.05 4.14
N PHE A 60 -1.17 7.72 4.12
CA PHE A 60 -1.98 6.79 4.91
C PHE A 60 -1.31 6.33 6.19
N SER A 61 -0.18 6.96 6.55
CA SER A 61 0.56 6.67 7.78
C SER A 61 -0.44 6.60 8.93
N ILE A 62 -0.61 5.40 9.45
CA ILE A 62 -1.54 5.08 10.52
C ILE A 62 -0.96 5.72 11.78
N LYS A 63 -1.29 6.99 12.05
CA LYS A 63 -1.16 7.58 13.39
C LYS A 63 -2.04 6.81 14.36
#